data_AF-A0A3B3DCK2-F1
#
_entry.id   AF-A0A3B3DCK2-F1
#
_cell.length_a   1.000
_cell.length_b   1.000
_cell.length_c   1.000
_cell.angle_alpha   90.00
_cell.angle_beta   90.00
_cell.angle_gamma   90.00
#
_symmetry.space_group_name_H-M   'P 1'
#
loop_
_entity.id
_entity.type
_entity.pdbx_description
1 polymer ?
#
loop_
_entity_poly.entity_id
_entity_poly.type
_entity_poly.pdbx_seq_one_letter_code
_entity_poly.pdbx_strand_id
1 'polypeptide(L)'
;MPEHCAAYSCSNRRTLDARARGITFHKFPKKDVRKKWEVALRRKGFTATDSSVLCSEHFKPEDFDRTGQTVRLKDGVIPSIFNFPLHLQRPKKGRTTSTSRRAEESMSAASQDETSASLPQPQPNDDHGYALPASPTALKAKLLEALARVESLEREKKNALAREKRARTTVKYFGGLEGE
;
A
#
# COMPACT_ATOMS: atom_id res chain seq x y z
N MET A 1 -13.24 2.02 29.67
CA MET A 1 -13.26 1.56 28.26
C MET A 1 -11.85 1.74 27.74
N PRO A 2 -11.27 0.83 26.95
CA PRO A 2 -9.92 1.03 26.44
C PRO A 2 -9.88 2.07 25.32
N GLU A 3 -9.08 3.10 25.55
CA GLU A 3 -9.05 4.31 24.72
C GLU A 3 -8.07 4.21 23.54
N HIS A 4 -7.18 3.20 23.52
CA HIS A 4 -6.03 3.13 22.61
C HIS A 4 -5.88 1.75 21.98
N CYS A 5 -5.37 1.73 20.74
CA CYS A 5 -4.99 0.49 20.07
C CYS A 5 -3.79 -0.16 20.77
N ALA A 6 -3.85 -1.48 20.98
CA ALA A 6 -2.76 -2.25 21.58
C ALA A 6 -1.60 -2.55 20.61
N ALA A 7 -1.76 -2.24 19.32
CA ALA A 7 -0.77 -2.51 18.29
C ALA A 7 0.55 -1.76 18.50
N TYR A 8 1.65 -2.42 18.15
CA TYR A 8 2.96 -1.79 18.11
C TYR A 8 2.92 -0.58 17.18
N SER A 9 3.50 0.54 17.63
CA SER A 9 3.55 1.83 16.93
C SER A 9 2.21 2.42 16.46
N CYS A 10 1.07 1.95 17.00
CA CYS A 10 -0.23 2.50 16.66
C CYS A 10 -0.65 3.58 17.66
N SER A 11 -0.89 4.79 17.16
CA SER A 11 -1.35 5.92 17.97
C SER A 11 -2.86 6.15 17.89
N ASN A 12 -3.61 5.22 17.26
CA ASN A 12 -5.05 5.37 17.10
C ASN A 12 -5.78 5.28 18.44
N ARG A 13 -6.61 6.28 18.70
CA ARG A 13 -7.46 6.40 19.89
C ARG A 13 -8.92 6.42 19.50
N ARG A 14 -9.82 6.03 20.41
CA ARG A 14 -11.27 6.03 20.16
C ARG A 14 -11.84 7.45 20.19
N THR A 15 -11.54 8.24 19.15
CA THR A 15 -12.02 9.63 18.98
C THR A 15 -13.03 9.75 17.85
N LEU A 16 -13.75 10.88 17.79
CA LEU A 16 -14.64 11.19 16.66
C LEU A 16 -13.87 11.28 15.33
N ASP A 17 -12.65 11.81 15.35
CA ASP A 17 -11.75 11.82 14.21
C ASP A 17 -11.45 10.41 13.67
N ALA A 18 -11.14 9.46 14.57
CA ALA A 18 -10.91 8.07 14.16
C ALA A 18 -12.16 7.46 13.51
N ARG A 19 -13.36 7.78 14.02
CA ARG A 19 -14.62 7.37 13.39
C ARG A 19 -14.82 8.02 12.02
N ALA A 20 -14.51 9.30 11.87
CA ALA A 20 -14.57 10.00 10.58
C ALA A 20 -13.61 9.38 9.54
N ARG A 21 -12.46 8.88 9.99
CA ARG A 21 -11.52 8.08 9.17
C ARG A 21 -11.98 6.63 8.91
N GLY A 22 -13.14 6.21 9.43
CA GLY A 22 -13.65 4.84 9.27
C GLY A 22 -12.94 3.80 10.15
N ILE A 23 -12.22 4.23 11.19
CA ILE A 23 -11.50 3.33 12.09
C ILE A 23 -12.46 2.73 13.11
N THR A 24 -12.57 1.40 13.11
CA THR A 24 -13.35 0.63 14.08
C THR A 24 -12.43 -0.08 15.07
N PHE A 25 -12.90 -0.29 16.29
CA PHE A 25 -12.12 -0.92 17.36
C PHE A 25 -12.72 -2.28 17.72
N HIS A 26 -11.89 -3.31 17.65
CA HIS A 26 -12.27 -4.69 17.87
C HIS A 26 -11.60 -5.25 19.13
N LYS A 27 -12.41 -5.87 19.99
CA LYS A 27 -11.94 -6.51 21.23
C LYS A 27 -11.23 -7.83 20.92
N PHE A 28 -10.29 -8.19 21.79
CA PHE A 28 -9.62 -9.48 21.68
C PHE A 28 -10.63 -10.63 21.87
N PRO A 29 -10.56 -11.68 21.04
CA PRO A 29 -11.35 -12.90 21.23
C PRO A 29 -11.04 -13.55 22.59
N LYS A 30 -11.97 -14.38 23.12
CA LYS A 30 -11.81 -15.04 24.44
C LYS A 30 -10.96 -16.32 24.42
N LYS A 31 -10.81 -16.99 23.27
CA LYS A 31 -10.22 -18.34 23.14
C LYS A 31 -8.83 -18.34 22.47
N ASP A 32 -8.45 -19.43 21.81
CA ASP A 32 -7.15 -19.70 21.16
C ASP A 32 -6.65 -18.60 20.22
N VAL A 33 -7.57 -17.86 19.62
CA VAL A 33 -7.27 -16.73 18.73
C VAL A 33 -6.60 -15.58 19.49
N ARG A 34 -6.85 -15.44 20.80
CA ARG A 34 -6.20 -14.44 21.68
C ARG A 34 -4.68 -14.60 21.68
N LYS A 35 -4.20 -15.83 21.89
CA LYS A 35 -2.76 -16.14 21.88
C LYS A 35 -2.14 -15.83 20.52
N LYS A 36 -2.86 -16.10 19.44
CA LYS A 36 -2.40 -15.75 18.08
C LYS A 36 -2.26 -14.24 17.88
N TRP A 37 -3.18 -13.45 18.44
CA TRP A 37 -3.09 -11.98 18.40
C TRP A 37 -1.94 -11.44 19.25
N GLU A 38 -1.71 -12.00 20.43
CA GLU A 38 -0.56 -11.64 21.28
C GLU A 38 0.78 -11.91 20.57
N VAL A 39 0.91 -13.08 19.94
CA VAL A 39 2.09 -13.43 19.14
C VAL A 39 2.22 -12.49 17.93
N ALA A 40 1.10 -12.15 17.29
CA ALA A 40 1.09 -11.27 16.13
C ALA A 40 1.56 -9.84 16.46
N LEU A 41 1.33 -9.37 17.69
CA LEU A 41 1.82 -8.07 18.18
C LEU A 41 3.34 -8.00 18.36
N ARG A 42 4.02 -9.16 18.43
CA ARG A 42 5.48 -9.28 18.59
C ARG A 42 6.08 -8.47 19.74
N ARG A 43 5.27 -8.18 20.78
CA ARG A 43 5.70 -7.43 21.96
C ARG A 43 6.13 -8.41 23.05
N LYS A 44 7.40 -8.39 23.43
CA LYS A 44 7.93 -9.24 24.52
C LYS A 44 7.16 -8.94 25.81
N GLY A 45 6.57 -9.97 26.42
CA GLY A 45 5.85 -9.85 27.70
C GLY A 45 4.47 -9.19 27.62
N PHE A 46 3.88 -9.00 26.44
CA PHE A 46 2.51 -8.48 26.33
C PHE A 46 1.47 -9.58 26.52
N THR A 47 0.60 -9.39 27.51
CA THR A 47 -0.58 -10.23 27.73
C THR A 47 -1.82 -9.41 27.46
N ALA A 48 -2.68 -9.88 26.56
CA ALA A 48 -3.89 -9.18 26.20
C ALA A 48 -4.90 -9.27 27.35
N THR A 49 -5.21 -8.11 27.94
CA THR A 49 -6.30 -7.98 28.90
C THR A 49 -7.65 -7.94 28.18
N ASP A 50 -8.77 -8.18 28.86
CA ASP A 50 -10.12 -8.04 28.28
C ASP A 50 -10.47 -6.60 27.84
N SER A 51 -9.69 -5.63 28.32
CA SER A 51 -9.68 -4.25 27.85
C SER A 51 -8.75 -4.04 26.65
N SER A 52 -7.99 -5.01 26.16
CA SER A 52 -7.17 -4.77 24.97
C SER A 52 -8.04 -4.72 23.72
N VAL A 53 -7.76 -3.77 22.81
CA VAL A 53 -8.46 -3.60 21.53
C VAL A 53 -7.45 -3.34 20.41
N LEU A 54 -7.80 -3.76 19.19
CA LEU A 54 -7.08 -3.40 17.97
C LEU A 54 -7.97 -2.59 17.04
N CYS A 55 -7.39 -1.62 16.34
CA CYS A 55 -8.09 -0.86 15.31
C CYS A 55 -8.16 -1.63 13.98
N SER A 56 -9.12 -1.26 13.13
CA SER A 56 -9.37 -1.92 11.84
C SER A 56 -8.19 -1.93 10.88
N GLU A 57 -7.28 -0.95 10.96
CA GLU A 57 -6.08 -0.86 10.12
C GLU A 57 -5.15 -2.09 10.23
N HIS A 58 -5.27 -2.88 11.30
CA HIS A 58 -4.44 -4.08 11.50
C HIS A 58 -5.01 -5.35 10.85
N PHE A 59 -6.20 -5.24 10.26
CA PHE A 59 -6.93 -6.34 9.63
C PHE A 59 -7.17 -6.03 8.16
N LYS A 60 -7.29 -7.07 7.34
CA LYS A 60 -7.65 -6.87 5.93
C LYS A 60 -9.14 -6.57 5.83
N PRO A 61 -9.58 -5.81 4.81
CA PRO A 61 -11.00 -5.58 4.57
C PRO A 61 -11.80 -6.89 4.39
N GLU A 62 -11.14 -7.94 3.88
CA GLU A 62 -11.69 -9.29 3.65
C GLU A 62 -12.01 -10.06 4.95
N ASP A 63 -11.32 -9.70 6.04
CA ASP A 63 -11.45 -10.35 7.34
C ASP A 63 -12.69 -9.86 8.10
N PHE A 64 -13.35 -8.82 7.61
CA PHE A 64 -14.54 -8.26 8.21
C PHE A 64 -15.81 -8.88 7.61
N ASP A 65 -16.65 -9.39 8.48
CA ASP A 65 -18.03 -9.74 8.16
C ASP A 65 -18.89 -8.48 8.18
N ARG A 66 -19.31 -8.07 6.99
CA ARG A 66 -20.27 -6.98 6.76
C ARG A 66 -21.68 -7.50 6.46
N THR A 67 -21.89 -8.80 6.55
CA THR A 67 -23.16 -9.48 6.22
C THR A 67 -24.32 -9.10 7.17
N GLY A 68 -24.05 -8.39 8.27
CA GLY A 68 -25.07 -7.94 9.22
C GLY A 68 -24.99 -6.46 9.58
N GLN A 69 -25.83 -6.04 10.52
CA GLN A 69 -25.94 -4.66 11.00
C GLN A 69 -24.70 -4.16 11.78
N THR A 70 -23.82 -5.07 12.20
CA THR A 70 -22.59 -4.73 12.92
C THR A 70 -21.39 -5.35 12.20
N VAL A 71 -20.38 -4.52 11.90
CA VAL A 71 -19.09 -4.99 11.36
C VAL A 71 -18.36 -5.79 12.44
N ARG A 72 -18.19 -7.09 12.20
CA ARG A 72 -17.46 -8.01 13.07
C ARG A 72 -16.27 -8.61 12.33
N LEU A 73 -15.28 -9.08 13.07
CA LEU A 73 -14.20 -9.88 12.49
C LEU A 73 -14.68 -11.32 12.37
N LYS A 74 -14.33 -11.97 11.26
CA LYS A 74 -14.53 -13.41 11.06
C LYS A 74 -13.86 -14.21 12.17
N ASP A 75 -14.43 -15.37 12.49
CA ASP A 75 -13.84 -16.30 13.44
C ASP A 75 -12.47 -16.79 12.94
N GLY A 76 -11.47 -16.75 13.82
CA GLY A 76 -10.12 -17.21 13.52
C GLY A 76 -9.21 -16.20 12.81
N VAL A 77 -9.68 -14.98 12.51
CA VAL A 77 -8.85 -13.93 11.93
C VAL A 77 -7.69 -13.57 12.86
N ILE A 78 -6.52 -13.33 12.26
CA ILE A 78 -5.31 -12.89 12.96
C ILE A 78 -4.87 -11.56 12.33
N PRO A 79 -4.62 -10.51 13.12
CA PRO A 79 -4.11 -9.25 12.59
C PRO A 79 -2.77 -9.52 11.89
N SER A 80 -2.66 -9.07 10.64
CA SER A 80 -1.49 -9.33 9.80
C SER A 80 -0.78 -8.04 9.38
N ILE A 81 -1.46 -6.91 9.49
CA ILE A 81 -0.96 -5.61 9.06
C ILE A 81 -0.39 -4.90 10.28
N PHE A 82 0.93 -4.89 10.39
CA PHE A 82 1.65 -4.14 11.40
C PHE A 82 2.85 -3.46 10.76
N ASN A 83 3.05 -2.18 11.07
CA ASN A 83 4.25 -1.47 10.65
C ASN A 83 5.38 -1.73 11.65
N PHE A 84 6.01 -2.90 11.55
CA PHE A 84 7.15 -3.24 12.40
C PHE A 84 8.42 -2.54 11.90
N PRO A 85 9.25 -1.97 12.79
CA PRO A 85 10.58 -1.47 12.43
C PRO A 85 11.40 -2.60 11.78
N LEU A 86 12.30 -2.24 10.85
CA LEU A 86 13.04 -3.20 10.01
C LEU A 86 13.70 -4.34 10.80
N HIS A 87 14.12 -4.09 12.04
CA HIS A 87 14.75 -5.09 12.92
C HIS A 87 13.79 -6.20 13.42
N LEU A 88 12.47 -5.99 13.38
CA LEU A 88 11.43 -6.95 13.78
C LEU A 88 10.74 -7.61 12.59
N GLN A 89 11.13 -7.25 11.36
CA GLN A 89 10.60 -7.86 10.16
C GLN A 89 11.24 -9.22 9.95
N ARG A 90 10.44 -10.28 10.04
CA ARG A 90 10.88 -11.64 9.73
C ARG A 90 11.16 -11.71 8.22
N PRO A 91 12.34 -12.12 7.76
CA PRO A 91 12.61 -12.26 6.33
C PRO A 91 11.57 -13.21 5.74
N LYS A 92 10.83 -12.76 4.71
CA LYS A 92 10.01 -13.67 3.92
C LYS A 92 10.99 -14.62 3.22
N LYS A 93 11.20 -15.81 3.78
CA LYS A 93 11.92 -16.89 3.09
C LYS A 93 11.06 -17.28 1.90
N GLY A 94 11.37 -16.75 0.73
CA GLY A 94 10.74 -17.17 -0.52
C GLY A 94 10.93 -18.67 -0.65
N ARG A 95 9.84 -19.43 -0.55
CA ARG A 95 9.87 -20.87 -0.79
C ARG A 95 9.89 -21.08 -2.31
N THR A 96 11.06 -20.91 -2.92
CA THR A 96 11.28 -21.29 -4.32
C THR A 96 11.43 -22.81 -4.36
N THR A 97 10.34 -23.54 -4.64
CA THR A 97 10.44 -24.95 -5.02
C THR A 97 10.81 -25.05 -6.49
N SER A 98 11.68 -26.01 -6.83
CA SER A 98 12.26 -26.26 -8.17
C SER A 98 11.23 -26.30 -9.31
N THR A 99 9.98 -26.67 -9.03
CA THR A 99 8.86 -26.65 -9.99
C THR A 99 8.54 -25.29 -10.59
N SER A 100 8.91 -24.18 -9.94
CA SER A 100 8.69 -22.83 -10.49
C SER A 100 9.68 -22.45 -11.59
N ARG A 101 10.87 -23.06 -11.65
CA ARG A 101 11.87 -22.75 -12.69
C ARG A 101 11.58 -23.44 -14.01
N ARG A 102 10.87 -24.57 -13.97
CA ARG A 102 10.56 -25.37 -15.17
C ARG A 102 9.47 -24.76 -16.06
N ALA A 103 8.64 -23.87 -15.53
CA ALA A 103 7.64 -23.15 -16.32
C ALA A 103 8.23 -21.95 -17.09
N GLU A 104 9.42 -21.47 -16.70
CA GLU A 104 10.06 -20.30 -17.32
C GLU A 104 11.04 -20.71 -18.44
N GLU A 105 11.53 -21.95 -18.44
CA GLU A 105 12.54 -22.44 -19.41
C GLU A 105 11.93 -23.10 -20.66
N SER A 106 10.61 -23.38 -20.68
CA SER A 106 9.94 -24.06 -21.80
C SER A 106 9.39 -23.15 -22.91
N MET A 107 9.64 -21.83 -22.87
CA MET A 107 9.16 -20.91 -23.90
C MET A 107 10.30 -20.05 -24.46
N SER A 108 11.36 -20.71 -24.92
CA SER A 108 12.45 -20.06 -25.68
C SER A 108 13.11 -21.06 -26.63
N ALA A 109 12.35 -21.61 -27.58
CA ALA A 109 12.88 -22.17 -28.84
C ALA A 109 11.75 -22.70 -29.74
N ALA A 110 11.31 -21.89 -30.72
CA ALA A 110 10.94 -22.34 -32.07
C ALA A 110 10.58 -21.12 -32.95
N SER A 111 11.19 -21.10 -34.13
CA SER A 111 11.25 -19.99 -35.08
C SER A 111 10.15 -20.08 -36.18
N GLN A 112 9.81 -18.91 -36.75
CA GLN A 112 9.48 -18.61 -38.17
C GLN A 112 8.38 -19.42 -38.90
N ASP A 113 7.34 -18.78 -39.45
CA ASP A 113 7.25 -18.17 -40.80
C ASP A 113 5.77 -17.82 -41.16
N GLU A 114 5.56 -17.17 -42.31
CA GLU A 114 4.48 -16.23 -42.66
C GLU A 114 3.24 -16.82 -43.37
N THR A 115 2.20 -15.97 -43.46
CA THR A 115 1.13 -15.87 -44.49
C THR A 115 -0.14 -16.75 -44.37
N SER A 116 -1.28 -16.12 -44.05
CA SER A 116 -2.40 -15.92 -45.01
C SER A 116 -3.59 -15.16 -44.40
N ALA A 117 -4.17 -14.31 -45.23
CA ALA A 117 -5.21 -13.33 -44.94
C ALA A 117 -6.53 -13.91 -44.42
N SER A 118 -7.21 -13.16 -43.53
CA SER A 118 -8.62 -12.76 -43.68
C SER A 118 -9.03 -11.79 -42.56
N LEU A 119 -9.54 -10.62 -42.95
CA LEU A 119 -10.30 -9.69 -42.11
C LEU A 119 -11.79 -10.08 -42.20
N PRO A 120 -12.60 -9.95 -41.12
CA PRO A 120 -13.35 -8.71 -40.93
C PRO A 120 -13.43 -8.19 -39.48
N GLN A 121 -13.45 -6.85 -39.37
CA GLN A 121 -13.76 -5.94 -38.23
C GLN A 121 -15.16 -6.18 -37.58
N PRO A 122 -15.61 -5.49 -36.49
CA PRO A 122 -14.93 -4.57 -35.54
C PRO A 122 -15.39 -4.65 -34.03
N GLN A 123 -14.68 -3.89 -33.15
CA GLN A 123 -15.06 -3.32 -31.82
C GLN A 123 -14.96 -4.20 -30.53
N PRO A 124 -14.89 -3.65 -29.29
CA PRO A 124 -14.70 -2.26 -28.83
C PRO A 124 -13.65 -2.06 -27.69
N ASN A 125 -13.28 -0.79 -27.46
CA ASN A 125 -12.89 -0.20 -26.17
C ASN A 125 -11.40 -0.11 -25.76
N ASP A 126 -10.56 0.47 -26.63
CA ASP A 126 -9.36 1.21 -26.20
C ASP A 126 -9.73 2.62 -25.71
N ASP A 127 -10.56 2.73 -24.67
CA ASP A 127 -10.86 4.03 -24.04
C ASP A 127 -10.91 3.97 -22.51
N HIS A 128 -10.09 3.10 -21.93
CA HIS A 128 -9.99 2.95 -20.50
C HIS A 128 -8.53 3.07 -20.09
N GLY A 129 -8.10 4.30 -19.79
CA GLY A 129 -6.76 4.63 -19.25
C GLY A 129 -6.39 3.94 -17.93
N TYR A 130 -7.23 3.02 -17.45
CA TYR A 130 -7.11 2.19 -16.27
C TYR A 130 -6.91 0.69 -16.61
N ALA A 131 -6.88 0.30 -17.89
CA ALA A 131 -6.58 -1.08 -18.29
C ALA A 131 -5.12 -1.44 -17.97
N LEU A 132 -4.93 -2.42 -17.08
CA LEU A 132 -3.60 -2.90 -16.75
C LEU A 132 -3.01 -3.69 -17.93
N PRO A 133 -1.72 -3.51 -18.27
CA PRO A 133 -1.09 -4.27 -19.34
C PRO A 133 -1.10 -5.77 -19.00
N ALA A 134 -1.32 -6.62 -20.00
CA ALA A 134 -1.51 -8.07 -19.84
C ALA A 134 -0.30 -8.82 -19.27
N SER A 135 0.89 -8.19 -19.20
CA SER A 135 2.12 -8.79 -18.70
C SER A 135 2.64 -8.12 -17.42
N PRO A 136 2.98 -8.88 -16.36
CA PRO A 136 3.58 -8.35 -15.13
C PRO A 136 4.87 -7.56 -15.36
N THR A 137 5.65 -7.88 -16.40
CA THR A 137 6.89 -7.17 -16.74
C THR A 137 6.58 -5.77 -17.28
N ALA A 138 5.55 -5.65 -18.14
CA ALA A 138 5.10 -4.36 -18.67
C ALA A 138 4.55 -3.45 -17.56
N LEU A 139 3.86 -4.02 -16.57
CA LEU A 139 3.37 -3.26 -15.40
C LEU A 139 4.53 -2.73 -14.55
N LYS A 140 5.56 -3.54 -14.29
CA LYS A 140 6.77 -3.12 -13.57
C LYS A 140 7.52 -2.02 -14.32
N ALA A 141 7.66 -2.13 -15.64
CA ALA A 141 8.30 -1.11 -16.46
C ALA A 141 7.56 0.23 -16.36
N LYS A 142 6.23 0.23 -16.52
CA LYS A 142 5.40 1.44 -16.36
C LYS A 142 5.53 2.06 -14.97
N LEU A 143 5.61 1.24 -13.91
CA LEU A 143 5.81 1.74 -12.55
C LEU A 143 7.17 2.43 -12.39
N LEU A 144 8.25 1.81 -12.89
CA LEU A 144 9.59 2.39 -12.82
C LEU A 144 9.68 3.70 -13.61
N GLU A 145 9.08 3.75 -14.79
CA GLU A 145 8.98 4.95 -15.60
C GLU A 145 8.20 6.06 -14.88
N ALA A 146 7.06 5.73 -14.27
CA ALA A 146 6.27 6.69 -13.50
C ALA A 146 7.04 7.25 -12.30
N LEU A 147 7.78 6.40 -11.58
CA LEU A 147 8.64 6.83 -10.48
C LEU A 147 9.76 7.76 -10.96
N ALA A 148 10.42 7.43 -12.06
CA ALA A 148 11.45 8.29 -12.67
C ALA A 148 10.88 9.65 -13.10
N ARG A 149 9.65 9.67 -13.65
CA ARG A 149 8.95 10.90 -14.02
C ARG A 149 8.64 11.77 -12.80
N VAL A 150 8.20 11.18 -11.69
CA VAL A 150 7.95 11.90 -10.43
C VAL A 150 9.25 12.55 -9.92
N GLU A 151 10.35 11.80 -9.87
CA GLU A 151 11.64 12.34 -9.42
C GLU A 151 12.12 13.51 -10.30
N SER A 152 11.96 13.39 -11.62
CA SER A 152 12.29 14.45 -12.57
C SER A 152 11.47 15.72 -12.32
N LEU A 153 10.14 15.58 -12.18
CA LEU A 153 9.23 16.70 -11.91
C LEU A 153 9.51 17.37 -10.57
N GLU A 154 9.86 16.60 -9.53
CA GLU A 154 10.25 17.16 -8.24
C GLU A 154 11.53 18.01 -8.35
N ARG A 155 12.51 17.56 -9.14
CA ARG A 155 13.73 18.31 -9.42
C ARG A 155 13.43 19.59 -10.19
N GLU A 156 12.58 19.50 -11.22
CA GLU A 156 12.16 20.65 -12.02
C GLU A 156 11.41 21.68 -11.16
N LYS A 157 10.48 21.23 -10.31
CA LYS A 157 9.76 22.09 -9.36
C LYS A 157 10.70 22.83 -8.43
N LYS A 158 11.70 22.14 -7.86
CA LYS A 158 12.73 22.78 -7.01
C LYS A 158 13.50 23.84 -7.79
N ASN A 159 13.90 23.56 -9.02
CA ASN A 159 14.61 24.50 -9.88
C ASN A 159 13.74 25.71 -10.24
N ALA A 160 12.45 25.51 -10.54
CA ALA A 160 11.49 26.56 -10.83
C ALA A 160 11.29 27.50 -9.64
N LEU A 161 11.08 26.95 -8.44
CA LEU A 161 10.98 27.72 -7.21
C LEU A 161 12.24 28.53 -6.92
N ALA A 162 13.42 27.96 -7.17
CA ALA A 162 14.69 28.68 -7.01
C ALA A 162 14.85 29.82 -8.03
N ARG A 163 14.37 29.66 -9.28
CA ARG A 163 14.32 30.74 -10.28
C ARG A 163 13.36 31.84 -9.84
N GLU A 164 12.16 31.48 -9.41
CA GLU A 164 11.15 32.44 -8.95
C GLU A 164 11.64 33.22 -7.73
N LYS A 165 12.27 32.55 -6.76
CA LYS A 165 12.85 33.21 -5.59
C LYS A 165 13.92 34.23 -5.99
N ARG A 166 14.83 33.87 -6.91
CA ARG A 166 15.86 34.80 -7.41
C ARG A 166 15.22 36.00 -8.11
N ALA A 167 14.25 35.79 -8.99
CA ALA A 167 13.54 36.87 -9.67
C ALA A 167 12.82 37.80 -8.66
N ARG A 168 12.12 37.23 -7.67
CA ARG A 168 11.46 38.00 -6.60
C ARG A 168 12.45 38.82 -5.77
N THR A 169 13.62 38.27 -5.45
CA THR A 169 14.67 38.99 -4.72
C THR A 169 15.22 40.15 -5.56
N THR A 170 15.50 39.93 -6.85
CA THR A 170 15.94 40.99 -7.78
C THR A 170 14.89 42.10 -7.86
N VAL A 171 13.62 41.77 -8.11
CA VAL A 171 12.55 42.78 -8.19
C VAL A 171 12.43 43.58 -6.88
N LYS A 172 12.53 42.92 -5.71
CA LYS A 172 12.50 43.62 -4.42
C LYS A 172 13.68 44.56 -4.20
N TYR A 173 14.88 44.16 -4.60
CA TYR A 173 16.10 44.95 -4.37
C TYR A 173 16.20 46.14 -5.33
N PHE A 174 15.80 45.96 -6.60
CA PHE A 174 15.89 47.02 -7.61
C PHE A 174 14.63 47.89 -7.68
N GLY A 175 13.43 47.35 -7.40
CA GLY A 175 12.18 48.13 -7.38
C GLY A 175 11.96 48.96 -6.10
N GLY A 176 12.81 48.80 -5.08
CA GLY A 176 12.79 49.62 -3.86
C GLY A 176 13.66 50.88 -3.93
N LEU A 177 14.44 51.07 -5.02
CA LEU A 177 15.34 52.21 -5.21
C LEU A 177 14.73 53.35 -6.04
N GLU A 178 13.53 53.18 -6.60
CA GLU A 178 12.86 54.17 -7.45
C GLU A 178 11.70 54.90 -6.71
N GLY A 179 11.65 54.82 -5.38
CA GLY A 179 10.53 55.30 -4.56
C GLY A 179 10.92 56.14 -3.33
N GLU A 180 11.91 57.02 -3.46
CA GLU A 180 12.19 58.13 -2.53
C GLU A 180 12.29 59.46 -3.30
#